data_AF-K0KQH9-F1
#
_entry.id   AF-K0KQH9-F1
#
_cell.length_a   1.000
_cell.length_b   1.000
_cell.length_c   1.000
_cell.angle_alpha   90.00
_cell.angle_beta   90.00
_cell.angle_gamma   90.00
#
_symmetry.space_group_name_H-M   'P 1'
#
loop_
_entity.id
_entity.type
_entity.pdbx_description
1 polymer ?
#
loop_
_entity_poly.entity_id
_entity_poly.type
_entity_poly.pdbx_seq_one_letter_code
_entity_poly.pdbx_strand_id
1 'polypeptide(L)'
;MGWLSFLKSKDFDPSTFEKELSALSSKINKNERSIGVFKYHQRQSKSFVLIYGVFGYFFTLVYLLIKNGLEFHRYDHLEIGLIVATPILITLIIKIITLYFNTRINRIENHIEHLKQTHESKIEELKTKTNFQSTHALLTRFADGGDLNAQIDEELLAKQKQLEEFNKLSLEGNNESQRFNAYQGEGNERHWYDTIIDTVVGADELSPNNRYALICPNCSSHNGLAPPGQLPEFVRYICPRCGLLNGKEQPLETPLEKSDIESKGQNQDPKEKKDPVSVPIETIETKQASTTGSSRRKE
;
A
#
# COMPACT_ATOMS: atom_id res chain seq x y z
N MET A 1 -10.97 -66.36 22.76
CA MET A 1 -11.32 -65.71 21.48
C MET A 1 -12.42 -64.69 21.72
N GLY A 2 -12.11 -63.39 21.57
CA GLY A 2 -13.02 -62.32 21.17
C GLY A 2 -14.29 -61.98 21.97
N TRP A 3 -14.17 -61.19 23.06
CA TRP A 3 -15.33 -60.46 23.63
C TRP A 3 -15.09 -58.95 23.88
N LEU A 4 -13.90 -58.43 23.53
CA LEU A 4 -13.52 -57.02 23.72
C LEU A 4 -13.50 -56.18 22.43
N SER A 5 -14.11 -56.64 21.33
CA SER A 5 -14.16 -55.89 20.07
C SER A 5 -15.31 -54.88 19.98
N PHE A 6 -16.15 -54.76 21.01
CA PHE A 6 -17.36 -53.91 20.99
C PHE A 6 -17.11 -52.47 21.50
N LEU A 7 -15.97 -52.21 22.13
CA LEU A 7 -15.55 -50.87 22.59
C LEU A 7 -14.60 -50.16 21.61
N LYS A 8 -14.50 -50.66 20.37
CA LYS A 8 -13.85 -49.93 19.29
C LYS A 8 -14.78 -48.80 18.86
N SER A 9 -14.79 -47.72 19.64
CA SER A 9 -15.34 -46.42 19.24
C SER A 9 -14.79 -46.14 17.86
N LYS A 10 -15.68 -45.91 16.89
CA LYS A 10 -15.36 -45.56 15.51
C LYS A 10 -14.19 -44.58 15.51
N ASP A 11 -13.00 -45.10 15.18
CA ASP A 11 -11.73 -44.52 15.59
C ASP A 11 -11.60 -43.09 15.05
N PHE A 12 -11.18 -42.16 15.92
CA PHE A 12 -10.75 -40.84 15.50
C PHE A 12 -9.62 -41.02 14.48
N ASP A 13 -9.90 -40.71 13.21
CA ASP A 13 -8.92 -40.77 12.12
C ASP A 13 -8.44 -39.34 11.80
N PRO A 14 -7.22 -38.96 12.24
CA PRO A 14 -6.68 -37.63 12.01
C PRO A 14 -6.58 -37.28 10.53
N SER A 15 -6.31 -38.26 9.68
CA SER A 15 -6.07 -38.04 8.25
C SER A 15 -7.34 -37.65 7.50
N THR A 16 -8.50 -38.13 7.95
CA THR A 16 -9.80 -37.77 7.38
C THR A 16 -10.17 -36.32 7.75
N PHE A 17 -9.94 -35.91 9.00
CA PHE A 17 -10.13 -34.51 9.43
C PHE A 17 -9.20 -33.55 8.68
N GLU A 18 -7.93 -33.92 8.49
CA GLU A 18 -6.98 -33.11 7.72
C GLU A 18 -7.43 -32.91 6.28
N LYS A 19 -7.93 -33.97 5.62
CA LYS A 19 -8.50 -33.89 4.26
C LYS A 19 -9.74 -33.02 4.21
N GLU A 20 -10.66 -33.12 5.17
CA GLU A 20 -11.86 -32.30 5.23
C GLU A 20 -11.54 -30.82 5.47
N LEU A 21 -10.66 -30.52 6.44
CA LEU A 21 -10.23 -29.16 6.77
C LEU A 21 -9.48 -28.53 5.60
N SER A 22 -8.53 -29.24 4.98
CA SER A 22 -7.82 -28.73 3.80
C SER A 22 -8.75 -28.50 2.60
N ALA A 23 -9.77 -29.36 2.42
CA ALA A 23 -10.79 -29.15 1.39
C ALA A 23 -11.66 -27.91 1.68
N LEU A 24 -12.04 -27.68 2.95
CA LEU A 24 -12.76 -26.48 3.38
C LEU A 24 -11.92 -25.21 3.17
N SER A 25 -10.67 -25.18 3.64
CA SER A 25 -9.76 -24.05 3.47
C SER A 25 -9.51 -23.75 1.98
N SER A 26 -9.35 -24.79 1.16
CA SER A 26 -9.21 -24.63 -0.31
C SER A 26 -10.45 -23.99 -0.94
N LYS A 27 -11.66 -24.40 -0.53
CA LYS A 27 -12.91 -23.79 -1.01
C LYS A 27 -13.06 -22.34 -0.57
N ILE A 28 -12.72 -22.02 0.68
CA ILE A 28 -12.72 -20.65 1.22
C ILE A 28 -11.77 -19.79 0.38
N ASN A 29 -10.51 -20.21 0.23
CA ASN A 29 -9.50 -19.46 -0.52
C ASN A 29 -9.89 -19.25 -2.00
N LYS A 30 -10.49 -20.26 -2.65
CA LYS A 30 -11.01 -20.13 -4.03
C LYS A 30 -12.11 -19.09 -4.13
N ASN A 31 -13.08 -19.12 -3.21
CA ASN A 31 -14.20 -18.18 -3.20
C ASN A 31 -13.73 -16.76 -2.85
N GLU A 32 -12.85 -16.59 -1.87
CA GLU A 32 -12.26 -15.28 -1.53
C GLU A 32 -11.49 -14.68 -2.71
N ARG A 33 -10.69 -15.48 -3.43
CA ARG A 33 -10.01 -15.01 -4.64
C ARG A 33 -10.99 -14.58 -5.73
N SER A 34 -12.10 -15.30 -5.89
CA SER A 34 -13.12 -14.98 -6.89
C SER A 34 -13.83 -13.64 -6.63
N ILE A 35 -14.01 -13.24 -5.37
CA ILE A 35 -14.60 -11.95 -5.00
C ILE A 35 -13.81 -10.79 -5.60
N GLY A 36 -12.47 -10.86 -5.52
CA GLY A 36 -11.60 -9.82 -6.10
C GLY A 36 -11.83 -9.65 -7.60
N VAL A 37 -11.99 -10.75 -8.33
CA VAL A 37 -12.28 -10.76 -9.77
C VAL A 37 -13.65 -10.13 -10.06
N PHE A 38 -14.70 -10.47 -9.31
CA PHE A 38 -16.02 -9.86 -9.49
C PHE A 38 -16.03 -8.36 -9.15
N LYS A 39 -15.33 -7.93 -8.09
CA LYS A 39 -15.18 -6.51 -7.74
C LYS A 39 -14.40 -5.73 -8.82
N TYR A 40 -13.38 -6.35 -9.42
CA TYR A 40 -12.67 -5.79 -10.56
C TYR A 40 -13.59 -5.61 -11.78
N HIS A 41 -14.34 -6.64 -12.18
CA HIS A 41 -15.29 -6.54 -13.29
C HIS A 41 -16.41 -5.53 -13.01
N GLN A 42 -16.88 -5.42 -11.78
CA GLN A 42 -17.86 -4.41 -11.40
C GLN A 42 -17.32 -2.98 -11.62
N ARG A 43 -16.06 -2.71 -11.23
CA ARG A 43 -15.41 -1.41 -11.46
C ARG A 43 -15.18 -1.15 -12.95
N GLN A 44 -14.62 -2.13 -13.66
CA GLN A 44 -14.37 -2.05 -15.10
C GLN A 44 -15.66 -1.77 -15.89
N SER A 45 -16.74 -2.52 -15.64
CA SER A 45 -18.03 -2.32 -16.32
C SER A 45 -18.61 -0.94 -16.06
N LYS A 46 -18.50 -0.40 -14.84
CA LYS A 46 -18.93 0.98 -14.54
C LYS A 46 -18.10 2.00 -15.29
N SER A 47 -16.78 1.87 -15.25
CA SER A 47 -15.86 2.75 -15.97
C SER A 47 -16.13 2.73 -17.47
N PHE A 48 -16.35 1.55 -18.06
CA PHE A 48 -16.71 1.45 -19.48
C PHE A 48 -18.04 2.15 -19.78
N VAL A 49 -19.10 1.92 -19.01
CA VAL A 49 -20.39 2.59 -19.22
C VAL A 49 -20.26 4.11 -19.10
N LEU A 50 -19.48 4.61 -18.14
CA LEU A 50 -19.23 6.04 -18.00
C LEU A 50 -18.45 6.61 -19.18
N ILE A 51 -17.35 5.97 -19.56
CA ILE A 51 -16.50 6.44 -20.67
C ILE A 51 -17.30 6.47 -21.97
N TYR A 52 -17.89 5.35 -22.37
CA TYR A 52 -18.65 5.27 -23.63
C TYR A 52 -19.95 6.10 -23.57
N GLY A 53 -20.61 6.17 -22.42
CA GLY A 53 -21.80 6.99 -22.21
C GLY A 53 -21.51 8.49 -22.35
N VAL A 54 -20.40 8.97 -21.76
CA VAL A 54 -19.97 10.37 -21.87
C VAL A 54 -19.54 10.70 -23.30
N PHE A 55 -18.75 9.84 -23.96
CA PHE A 55 -18.39 10.05 -25.37
C PHE A 55 -19.63 10.07 -26.26
N GLY A 56 -20.55 9.12 -26.09
CA GLY A 56 -21.81 9.09 -26.83
C GLY A 56 -22.62 10.37 -26.63
N TYR A 57 -22.74 10.85 -25.39
CA TYR A 57 -23.42 12.10 -25.07
C TYR A 57 -22.72 13.32 -25.68
N PHE A 58 -21.38 13.35 -25.69
CA PHE A 58 -20.63 14.40 -26.37
C PHE A 58 -20.92 14.42 -27.88
N PHE A 59 -20.94 13.26 -28.54
CA PHE A 59 -21.26 13.16 -29.97
C PHE A 59 -22.70 13.59 -30.27
N THR A 60 -23.68 13.27 -29.41
CA THR A 60 -25.06 13.75 -29.62
C THR A 60 -25.16 15.26 -29.49
N LEU A 61 -24.47 15.88 -28.52
CA LEU A 61 -24.41 17.33 -28.39
C LEU A 61 -23.76 18.01 -29.62
N VAL A 62 -22.63 17.48 -30.10
CA VAL A 62 -21.94 18.00 -31.29
C VAL A 62 -22.82 17.87 -32.54
N TYR A 63 -23.48 16.72 -32.74
CA TYR A 63 -24.40 16.50 -33.85
C TYR A 63 -25.55 17.54 -33.85
N LEU A 64 -26.17 17.76 -32.70
CA LEU A 64 -27.25 18.73 -32.57
C LEU A 64 -26.75 20.17 -32.80
N LEU A 65 -25.55 20.50 -32.33
CA LEU A 65 -24.93 21.81 -32.54
C LEU A 65 -24.65 22.08 -34.02
N ILE A 66 -24.22 21.09 -34.80
CA ILE A 66 -24.02 21.24 -36.25
C ILE A 66 -25.37 21.41 -36.97
N LYS A 67 -26.39 20.63 -36.59
CA LYS A 67 -27.70 20.63 -37.25
C LYS A 67 -28.50 21.92 -37.01
N ASN A 68 -28.62 22.32 -35.75
CA ASN A 68 -29.52 23.38 -35.31
C ASN A 68 -28.77 24.68 -34.95
N GLY A 69 -27.44 24.63 -34.81
CA GLY A 69 -26.67 25.71 -34.22
C GLY A 69 -26.88 25.81 -32.71
N LEU A 70 -26.48 26.95 -32.15
CA LEU A 70 -26.67 27.31 -30.74
C LEU A 70 -28.06 27.91 -30.43
N GLU A 71 -28.92 28.06 -31.44
CA GLU A 71 -30.24 28.67 -31.26
C GLU A 71 -31.24 27.69 -30.63
N PHE A 72 -31.48 27.83 -29.32
CA PHE A 72 -32.37 26.99 -28.54
C PHE A 72 -33.80 26.86 -29.10
N HIS A 73 -34.34 27.90 -29.77
CA HIS A 73 -35.69 27.86 -30.34
C HIS A 73 -35.84 26.90 -31.53
N ARG A 74 -34.73 26.46 -32.13
CA ARG A 74 -34.72 25.51 -33.25
C ARG A 74 -34.79 24.04 -32.81
N TYR A 75 -34.77 23.78 -31.50
CA TYR A 75 -34.80 22.42 -30.95
C TYR A 75 -36.23 21.96 -30.70
N ASP A 76 -36.59 20.82 -31.27
CA ASP A 76 -37.88 20.19 -31.04
C ASP A 76 -37.92 19.48 -29.66
N HIS A 77 -39.11 19.25 -29.11
CA HIS A 77 -39.30 18.61 -27.80
C HIS A 77 -38.66 17.22 -27.73
N LEU A 78 -38.62 16.48 -28.84
CA LEU A 78 -37.95 15.18 -28.94
C LEU A 78 -36.43 15.29 -28.77
N GLU A 79 -35.80 16.33 -29.31
CA GLU A 79 -34.35 16.54 -29.22
C GLU A 79 -33.96 16.95 -27.79
N ILE A 80 -34.75 17.83 -27.18
CA ILE A 80 -34.61 18.19 -25.76
C ILE A 80 -34.79 16.95 -24.89
N GLY A 81 -35.81 16.13 -25.19
CA GLY A 81 -36.06 14.86 -24.52
C GLY A 81 -34.87 13.91 -24.61
N LEU A 82 -34.22 13.79 -25.77
CA LEU A 82 -33.03 12.96 -25.94
C LEU A 82 -31.83 13.43 -25.09
N ILE A 83 -31.60 14.74 -25.03
CA ILE A 83 -30.54 15.34 -24.22
C ILE A 83 -30.74 15.00 -22.74
N VAL A 84 -31.97 15.11 -22.23
CA VAL A 84 -32.30 14.83 -20.83
C VAL A 84 -32.36 13.33 -20.54
N ALA A 85 -32.86 12.53 -21.49
CA ALA A 85 -32.99 11.08 -21.33
C ALA A 85 -31.64 10.37 -21.28
N THR A 86 -30.62 10.87 -22.00
CA THR A 86 -29.29 10.24 -22.07
C THR A 86 -28.60 10.10 -20.69
N PRO A 87 -28.43 11.16 -19.87
CA PRO A 87 -27.83 11.02 -18.53
C PRO A 87 -28.68 10.16 -17.59
N ILE A 88 -30.01 10.22 -17.71
CA ILE A 88 -30.92 9.36 -16.93
C ILE A 88 -30.69 7.89 -17.30
N LEU A 89 -30.57 7.58 -18.59
CA LEU A 89 -30.33 6.22 -19.07
C LEU A 89 -28.95 5.69 -18.64
N ILE A 90 -27.90 6.52 -18.70
CA ILE A 90 -26.56 6.15 -18.22
C ILE A 90 -26.58 5.81 -16.73
N THR A 91 -27.21 6.66 -15.90
CA THR A 91 -27.29 6.41 -14.45
C THR A 91 -28.14 5.18 -14.12
N LEU A 92 -29.20 4.92 -14.87
CA LEU A 92 -30.04 3.73 -14.75
C LEU A 92 -29.22 2.46 -15.04
N ILE A 93 -28.46 2.42 -16.13
CA ILE A 93 -27.60 1.29 -16.49
C ILE A 93 -26.56 1.02 -15.39
N ILE A 94 -25.89 2.07 -14.88
CA ILE A 94 -24.92 1.94 -13.79
C ILE A 94 -25.58 1.36 -12.53
N LYS A 95 -26.81 1.80 -12.21
CA LYS A 95 -27.56 1.30 -11.06
C LYS A 95 -27.91 -0.18 -11.24
N ILE A 96 -28.38 -0.60 -12.42
CA ILE A 96 -28.66 -2.02 -12.72
C ILE A 96 -27.40 -2.86 -12.54
N ILE A 97 -26.28 -2.45 -13.15
CA ILE A 97 -24.99 -3.15 -13.04
C ILE A 97 -24.57 -3.25 -11.57
N THR A 98 -24.66 -2.15 -10.82
CA THR A 98 -24.29 -2.12 -9.40
C THR A 98 -25.15 -3.09 -8.58
N LEU A 99 -26.47 -3.07 -8.79
CA LEU A 99 -27.40 -3.94 -8.08
C LEU A 99 -27.13 -5.41 -8.36
N TYR A 100 -26.91 -5.76 -9.63
CA TYR A 100 -26.58 -7.13 -10.04
C TYR A 100 -25.29 -7.63 -9.39
N PHE A 101 -24.20 -6.85 -9.49
CA PHE A 101 -22.91 -7.26 -8.93
C PHE A 101 -22.94 -7.29 -7.40
N ASN A 102 -23.60 -6.33 -6.73
CA ASN A 102 -23.72 -6.33 -5.28
C ASN A 102 -24.51 -7.55 -4.78
N THR A 103 -25.64 -7.88 -5.41
CA THR A 103 -26.39 -9.08 -5.03
C THR A 103 -25.57 -10.35 -5.26
N ARG A 104 -24.80 -10.42 -6.34
CA ARG A 104 -23.93 -11.57 -6.59
C ARG A 104 -22.80 -11.68 -5.57
N ILE A 105 -22.14 -10.57 -5.24
CA ILE A 105 -21.06 -10.49 -4.25
C ILE A 105 -21.60 -10.90 -2.88
N ASN A 106 -22.72 -10.35 -2.43
CA ASN A 106 -23.33 -10.70 -1.14
C ASN A 106 -23.66 -12.19 -1.04
N ARG A 107 -24.15 -12.82 -2.13
CA ARG A 107 -24.38 -14.28 -2.13
C ARG A 107 -23.11 -15.09 -1.92
N ILE A 108 -21.99 -14.65 -2.51
CA ILE A 108 -20.70 -15.33 -2.37
C ILE A 108 -20.12 -15.07 -0.97
N GLU A 109 -20.22 -13.85 -0.45
CA GLU A 109 -19.78 -13.48 0.90
C GLU A 109 -20.53 -14.31 1.96
N ASN A 110 -21.86 -14.41 1.87
CA ASN A 110 -22.66 -15.27 2.76
C ASN A 110 -22.27 -16.75 2.66
N HIS A 111 -21.92 -17.23 1.45
CA HIS A 111 -21.46 -18.61 1.29
C HIS A 111 -20.10 -18.84 1.94
N ILE A 112 -19.17 -17.89 1.85
CA ILE A 112 -17.88 -17.95 2.53
C ILE A 112 -18.08 -17.95 4.05
N GLU A 113 -18.98 -17.12 4.56
CA GLU A 113 -19.31 -17.07 5.98
C GLU A 113 -19.79 -18.45 6.49
N HIS A 114 -20.71 -19.09 5.76
CA HIS A 114 -21.14 -20.45 6.07
C HIS A 114 -19.99 -21.48 6.04
N LEU A 115 -19.07 -21.37 5.06
CA LEU A 115 -17.89 -22.25 5.01
C LEU A 115 -16.94 -22.02 6.20
N LYS A 116 -16.76 -20.77 6.64
CA LYS A 116 -15.96 -20.42 7.82
C LYS A 116 -16.58 -20.99 9.09
N GLN A 117 -17.89 -20.87 9.27
CA GLN A 117 -18.63 -21.49 10.37
C GLN A 117 -18.50 -23.02 10.36
N THR A 118 -18.59 -23.65 9.18
CA THR A 118 -18.38 -25.11 9.03
C THR A 118 -16.96 -25.52 9.43
N HIS A 119 -15.96 -24.70 9.08
CA HIS A 119 -14.57 -24.94 9.44
C HIS A 119 -14.35 -24.79 10.96
N GLU A 120 -14.91 -23.75 11.59
CA GLU A 120 -14.82 -23.53 13.04
C GLU A 120 -15.48 -24.66 13.84
N SER A 121 -16.72 -25.03 13.50
CA SER A 121 -17.42 -26.15 14.14
C SER A 121 -16.67 -27.48 14.00
N LYS A 122 -15.98 -27.72 12.87
CA LYS A 122 -15.12 -28.91 12.70
C LYS A 122 -13.87 -28.87 13.57
N ILE A 123 -13.27 -27.70 13.77
CA ILE A 123 -12.17 -27.52 14.73
C ILE A 123 -12.65 -27.79 16.16
N GLU A 124 -13.85 -27.34 16.53
CA GLU A 124 -14.43 -27.64 17.84
C GLU A 124 -14.74 -29.13 18.02
N GLU A 125 -15.27 -29.80 16.99
CA GLU A 125 -15.45 -31.26 16.96
C GLU A 125 -14.11 -31.99 17.17
N LEU A 126 -13.03 -31.50 16.55
CA LEU A 126 -11.69 -32.03 16.75
C LEU A 126 -11.20 -31.81 18.19
N LYS A 127 -11.36 -30.60 18.74
CA LYS A 127 -10.95 -30.24 20.12
C LYS A 127 -11.67 -31.08 21.17
N THR A 128 -12.96 -31.34 20.97
CA THR A 128 -13.78 -32.15 21.88
C THR A 128 -13.39 -33.63 21.80
N LYS A 129 -13.27 -34.20 20.59
CA LYS A 129 -12.83 -35.60 20.40
C LYS A 129 -11.43 -35.88 20.94
N THR A 130 -10.52 -34.91 20.87
CA THR A 130 -9.15 -35.02 21.37
C THR A 130 -9.01 -34.65 22.85
N ASN A 131 -10.10 -34.30 23.54
CA ASN A 131 -10.08 -33.75 24.90
C ASN A 131 -9.08 -32.58 25.05
N PHE A 132 -8.85 -31.82 23.98
CA PHE A 132 -7.82 -30.81 23.91
C PHE A 132 -7.99 -29.74 24.99
N GLN A 133 -9.23 -29.27 25.21
CA GLN A 133 -9.50 -28.21 26.18
C GLN A 133 -9.20 -28.64 27.63
N SER A 134 -9.53 -29.88 28.00
CA SER A 134 -9.26 -30.37 29.35
C SER A 134 -7.77 -30.62 29.57
N THR A 135 -7.08 -31.20 28.58
CA THR A 135 -5.62 -31.38 28.63
C THR A 135 -4.90 -30.04 28.64
N HIS A 136 -5.28 -29.10 27.79
CA HIS A 136 -4.70 -27.76 27.76
C HIS A 136 -4.97 -27.03 29.07
N ALA A 137 -6.19 -27.05 29.62
CA ALA A 137 -6.50 -26.41 30.89
C ALA A 137 -5.71 -27.00 32.06
N LEU A 138 -5.48 -28.32 32.06
CA LEU A 138 -4.61 -28.98 33.04
C LEU A 138 -3.17 -28.49 32.88
N LEU A 139 -2.63 -28.52 31.66
CA LEU A 139 -1.28 -28.05 31.36
C LEU A 139 -1.10 -26.58 31.72
N THR A 140 -2.04 -25.71 31.37
CA THR A 140 -2.01 -24.29 31.76
C THR A 140 -2.00 -24.14 33.27
N ARG A 141 -2.85 -24.87 34.00
CA ARG A 141 -2.87 -24.80 35.47
C ARG A 141 -1.54 -25.19 36.13
N PHE A 142 -0.81 -26.16 35.56
CA PHE A 142 0.47 -26.61 36.10
C PHE A 142 1.68 -25.85 35.53
N ALA A 143 1.58 -25.34 34.30
CA ALA A 143 2.64 -24.56 33.64
C ALA A 143 2.67 -23.11 34.11
N ASP A 144 1.51 -22.53 34.44
CA ASP A 144 1.37 -21.16 34.90
C ASP A 144 1.73 -20.98 36.39
N GLY A 145 2.12 -22.08 37.07
CA GLY A 145 2.72 -22.07 38.40
C GLY A 145 2.13 -21.02 39.33
N GLY A 146 0.80 -21.01 39.52
CA GLY A 146 0.05 -19.88 40.08
C GLY A 146 0.57 -19.30 41.40
N ASP A 147 1.37 -20.06 42.16
CA ASP A 147 2.06 -19.59 43.36
C ASP A 147 3.27 -18.69 43.09
N LEU A 148 3.95 -18.80 41.94
CA LEU A 148 5.03 -17.92 41.51
C LEU A 148 4.50 -16.64 40.85
N ASN A 149 3.49 -16.75 39.98
CA ASN A 149 2.99 -15.60 39.24
C ASN A 149 2.25 -14.61 40.14
N ALA A 150 1.54 -15.06 41.17
CA ALA A 150 0.94 -14.16 42.16
C ALA A 150 1.98 -13.34 42.94
N GLN A 151 3.15 -13.92 43.24
CA GLN A 151 4.26 -13.20 43.89
C GLN A 151 4.94 -12.22 42.92
N ILE A 152 5.13 -12.64 41.67
CA ILE A 152 5.72 -11.80 40.62
C ILE A 152 4.80 -10.63 40.28
N ASP A 153 3.48 -10.84 40.22
CA ASP A 153 2.48 -9.80 39.95
C ASP A 153 2.41 -8.78 41.08
N GLU A 154 2.50 -9.22 42.35
CA GLU A 154 2.56 -8.34 43.51
C GLU A 154 3.86 -7.51 43.53
N GLU A 155 5.00 -8.15 43.20
CA GLU A 155 6.29 -7.47 43.05
C GLU A 155 6.29 -6.47 41.87
N LEU A 156 5.68 -6.82 40.74
CA LEU A 156 5.55 -5.97 39.56
C LEU A 156 4.67 -4.75 39.85
N LEU A 157 3.54 -4.93 40.56
CA LEU A 157 2.67 -3.84 40.98
C LEU A 157 3.39 -2.89 41.94
N ALA A 158 4.21 -3.43 42.86
CA ALA A 158 5.02 -2.61 43.76
C ALA A 158 6.08 -1.80 42.98
N LYS A 159 6.79 -2.43 42.03
CA LYS A 159 7.77 -1.74 41.17
C LYS A 159 7.14 -0.72 40.24
N GLN A 160 5.94 -0.98 39.72
CA GLN A 160 5.26 -0.05 38.82
C GLN A 160 4.83 1.21 39.56
N LYS A 161 4.37 1.08 40.81
CA LYS A 161 4.12 2.23 41.70
C LYS A 161 5.39 3.02 42.01
N GLN A 162 6.51 2.35 42.27
CA GLN A 162 7.81 3.01 42.46
C GLN A 162 8.26 3.76 41.20
N LEU A 163 8.05 3.19 40.02
CA LEU A 163 8.36 3.83 38.74
C LEU A 163 7.47 5.06 38.51
N GLU A 164 6.18 4.97 38.85
CA GLU A 164 5.24 6.07 38.73
C GLU A 164 5.58 7.22 39.69
N GLU A 165 5.98 6.90 40.92
CA GLU A 165 6.48 7.86 41.90
C GLU A 165 7.78 8.55 41.43
N PHE A 166 8.73 7.76 40.90
CA PHE A 166 9.97 8.29 40.32
C PHE A 166 9.72 9.17 39.08
N ASN A 167 8.79 8.78 38.22
CA ASN A 167 8.38 9.57 37.06
C ASN A 167 7.71 10.88 37.48
N LYS A 168 6.89 10.86 38.55
CA LYS A 168 6.26 12.06 39.10
C LYS A 168 7.30 13.05 39.66
N LEU A 169 8.32 12.54 40.35
CA LEU A 169 9.47 13.34 40.81
C LEU A 169 10.30 13.90 39.64
N SER A 170 10.44 13.15 38.55
CA SER A 170 11.14 13.62 37.33
C SER A 170 10.33 14.65 36.53
N LEU A 171 8.99 14.61 36.60
CA LEU A 171 8.11 15.58 35.94
C LEU A 171 8.16 16.97 36.61
N GLU A 172 8.37 17.05 37.92
CA GLU A 172 8.62 18.33 38.60
C GLU A 172 9.95 18.97 38.18
N GLY A 173 10.96 18.17 37.83
CA GLY A 173 12.24 18.66 37.30
C GLY A 173 12.23 19.01 35.80
N ASN A 174 11.34 18.40 35.00
CA ASN A 174 11.30 18.61 33.54
C ASN A 174 10.47 19.83 33.09
N ASN A 175 9.74 20.49 33.99
CA ASN A 175 9.01 21.72 33.67
C ASN A 175 9.93 22.92 33.39
N GLU A 176 11.19 22.88 33.86
CA GLU A 176 12.22 23.86 33.45
C GLU A 176 12.82 23.51 32.07
N SER A 177 12.97 22.23 31.73
CA SER A 177 13.52 21.75 30.46
C SER A 177 12.54 21.83 29.27
N GLN A 178 11.23 21.69 29.53
CA GLN A 178 10.19 21.62 28.49
C GLN A 178 9.78 22.97 27.89
N ARG A 179 10.20 24.11 28.46
CA ARG A 179 10.07 25.39 27.74
C ARG A 179 10.93 25.46 26.48
N PHE A 180 11.93 24.59 26.33
CA PHE A 180 12.88 24.64 25.21
C PHE A 180 12.56 23.70 24.03
N ASN A 181 11.65 22.72 24.17
CA ASN A 181 11.46 21.64 23.17
C ASN A 181 10.04 21.54 22.56
N ALA A 182 9.19 22.56 22.70
CA ALA A 182 7.84 22.59 22.14
C ALA A 182 7.78 22.78 20.60
N TYR A 183 8.76 22.29 19.85
CA TYR A 183 8.88 22.51 18.39
C TYR A 183 9.04 21.25 17.54
N GLN A 184 8.74 20.04 18.02
CA GLN A 184 8.70 18.86 17.14
C GLN A 184 7.56 17.88 17.45
N GLY A 185 6.42 18.09 16.77
CA GLY A 185 5.83 17.14 15.81
C GLY A 185 5.16 15.85 16.31
N GLU A 186 3.85 15.90 16.56
CA GLU A 186 2.95 14.73 16.62
C GLU A 186 2.68 14.15 15.21
N GLY A 187 2.59 12.82 15.13
CA GLY A 187 2.22 12.08 13.93
C GLY A 187 0.73 12.26 13.60
N ASN A 188 0.45 12.93 12.50
CA ASN A 188 -0.91 13.21 12.01
C ASN A 188 -1.41 12.10 11.06
N GLU A 189 -2.63 11.60 11.30
CA GLU A 189 -3.38 10.79 10.33
C GLU A 189 -3.68 11.66 9.10
N ARG A 190 -3.13 11.30 7.94
CA ARG A 190 -3.27 12.11 6.72
C ARG A 190 -4.69 12.02 6.15
N HIS A 191 -5.36 13.16 6.06
CA HIS A 191 -6.65 13.29 5.39
C HIS A 191 -6.48 13.64 3.89
N TRP A 192 -7.50 13.35 3.08
CA TRP A 192 -7.48 13.58 1.62
C TRP A 192 -7.34 15.05 1.21
N TYR A 193 -7.68 15.98 2.11
CA TYR A 193 -7.49 17.41 1.89
C TYR A 193 -6.06 17.88 2.19
N ASP A 194 -5.27 17.15 2.99
CA ASP A 194 -3.85 17.46 3.23
C ASP A 194 -3.06 17.41 1.91
N THR A 195 -3.42 16.52 0.98
CA THR A 195 -2.79 16.45 -0.35
C THR A 195 -3.06 17.68 -1.21
N ILE A 196 -4.23 18.29 -1.04
CA ILE A 196 -4.60 19.51 -1.77
C ILE A 196 -3.89 20.71 -1.15
N ILE A 197 -3.79 20.75 0.18
CA ILE A 197 -3.03 21.76 0.91
C ILE A 197 -1.55 21.68 0.53
N ASP A 198 -0.94 20.50 0.51
CA ASP A 198 0.45 20.29 0.10
C ASP A 198 0.70 20.72 -1.36
N THR A 199 -0.28 20.56 -2.24
CA THR A 199 -0.16 20.96 -3.65
C THR A 199 -0.27 22.47 -3.85
N VAL A 200 -1.02 23.16 -2.98
CA VAL A 200 -1.23 24.61 -3.04
C VAL A 200 -0.15 25.38 -2.27
N VAL A 201 0.32 24.82 -1.16
CA VAL A 201 1.36 25.40 -0.29
C VAL A 201 2.77 25.02 -0.76
N GLY A 202 2.89 23.96 -1.57
CA GLY A 202 4.15 23.31 -1.90
C GLY A 202 4.49 22.29 -0.81
N ALA A 203 4.72 21.04 -1.21
CA ALA A 203 5.00 19.96 -0.26
C ALA A 203 6.22 20.34 0.58
N ASP A 204 6.07 20.38 1.91
CA ASP A 204 7.17 20.63 2.84
C ASP A 204 8.40 19.79 2.46
N GLU A 205 9.55 20.43 2.22
CA GLU A 205 10.80 19.75 1.83
C GLU A 205 11.25 18.71 2.86
N LEU A 206 10.71 18.77 4.08
CA LEU A 206 10.98 17.84 5.18
C LEU A 206 10.11 16.56 5.14
N SER A 207 9.10 16.48 4.26
CA SER A 207 8.18 15.35 4.19
C SER A 207 8.87 14.04 3.77
N PRO A 208 8.52 12.87 4.37
CA PRO A 208 9.08 11.56 4.00
C PRO A 208 8.92 11.20 2.52
N ASN A 209 7.90 11.76 1.85
CA ASN A 209 7.58 11.49 0.46
C ASN A 209 8.51 12.20 -0.55
N ASN A 210 9.24 13.24 -0.13
CA ASN A 210 10.20 13.94 -1.00
C ASN A 210 11.65 13.45 -0.77
N ARG A 211 11.81 12.29 -0.10
CA ARG A 211 13.11 11.71 0.21
C ARG A 211 13.44 10.59 -0.77
N TYR A 212 14.65 10.60 -1.30
CA TYR A 212 15.14 9.54 -2.18
C TYR A 212 15.56 8.31 -1.39
N ALA A 213 15.32 7.13 -1.94
CA ALA A 213 15.78 5.88 -1.34
C ALA A 213 17.29 5.67 -1.56
N LEU A 214 18.00 5.21 -0.53
CA LEU A 214 19.42 4.85 -0.59
C LEU A 214 19.57 3.41 -1.05
N ILE A 215 19.72 3.24 -2.36
CA ILE A 215 19.87 1.93 -3.01
C ILE A 215 21.34 1.71 -3.33
N CYS A 216 21.90 0.59 -2.86
CA CYS A 216 23.29 0.25 -3.16
C CYS A 216 23.43 -0.20 -4.63
N PRO A 217 24.33 0.38 -5.44
CA PRO A 217 24.53 -0.02 -6.84
C PRO A 217 25.15 -1.40 -7.01
N ASN A 218 25.85 -1.94 -6.00
CA ASN A 218 26.48 -3.26 -6.09
C ASN A 218 25.53 -4.42 -5.76
N CYS A 219 24.64 -4.26 -4.77
CA CYS A 219 23.77 -5.35 -4.31
C CYS A 219 22.26 -5.02 -4.36
N SER A 220 21.89 -3.83 -4.84
CA SER A 220 20.53 -3.32 -4.93
C SER A 220 19.71 -3.37 -3.63
N SER A 221 20.39 -3.45 -2.48
CA SER A 221 19.74 -3.40 -1.18
C SER A 221 19.25 -1.98 -0.89
N HIS A 222 18.01 -1.87 -0.41
CA HIS A 222 17.42 -0.64 0.10
C HIS A 222 17.91 -0.40 1.53
N ASN A 223 18.61 0.71 1.77
CA ASN A 223 19.28 1.01 3.05
C ASN A 223 18.67 2.23 3.77
N GLY A 224 17.42 2.57 3.47
CA GLY A 224 16.70 3.69 4.08
C GLY A 224 16.50 4.86 3.13
N LEU A 225 16.18 6.02 3.70
CA LEU A 225 15.89 7.27 2.98
C LEU A 225 17.04 8.27 3.18
N ALA A 226 17.31 9.07 2.15
CA ALA A 226 18.28 10.16 2.20
C ALA A 226 17.82 11.27 3.18
N PRO A 227 18.78 11.98 3.82
CA PRO A 227 18.48 13.19 4.59
C PRO A 227 17.76 14.25 3.74
N PRO A 228 16.90 15.08 4.34
CA PRO A 228 16.19 16.13 3.60
C PRO A 228 17.19 17.11 2.95
N GLY A 229 16.94 17.50 1.70
CA GLY A 229 17.77 18.43 0.95
C GLY A 229 19.04 17.86 0.29
N GLN A 230 19.37 16.57 0.50
CA GLN A 230 20.56 15.96 -0.11
C GLN A 230 20.19 14.91 -1.17
N LEU A 231 20.82 14.98 -2.34
CA LEU A 231 20.68 13.95 -3.38
C LEU A 231 21.32 12.63 -2.93
N PRO A 232 20.77 11.47 -3.31
CA PRO A 232 21.23 10.16 -2.87
C PRO A 232 22.69 9.86 -3.26
N GLU A 233 23.21 10.55 -4.27
CA GLU A 233 24.60 10.41 -4.73
C GLU A 233 25.65 10.99 -3.76
N PHE A 234 25.28 11.93 -2.91
CA PHE A 234 26.22 12.60 -1.98
C PHE A 234 26.13 12.06 -0.55
N VAL A 235 25.17 11.18 -0.27
CA VAL A 235 24.99 10.57 1.04
C VAL A 235 26.04 9.47 1.21
N ARG A 236 27.00 9.68 2.11
CA ARG A 236 28.02 8.69 2.43
C ARG A 236 27.49 7.63 3.39
N TYR A 237 27.42 6.38 2.94
CA TYR A 237 27.01 5.26 3.79
C TYR A 237 27.65 3.94 3.37
N ILE A 238 27.87 3.06 4.35
CA ILE A 238 28.37 1.70 4.12
C ILE A 238 27.16 0.76 4.04
N CYS A 239 27.04 0.01 2.94
CA CYS A 239 25.93 -0.92 2.79
C CYS A 239 26.06 -2.11 3.76
N PRO A 240 25.07 -2.41 4.63
CA PRO A 240 25.13 -3.53 5.57
C PRO A 240 25.11 -4.90 4.88
N ARG A 241 24.67 -4.99 3.62
CA ARG A 241 24.60 -6.26 2.88
C ARG A 241 25.92 -6.63 2.19
N CYS A 242 26.64 -5.66 1.60
CA CYS A 242 27.84 -5.94 0.81
C CYS A 242 29.09 -5.15 1.24
N GLY A 243 28.99 -4.26 2.22
CA GLY A 243 30.10 -3.47 2.74
C GLY A 243 30.61 -2.34 1.83
N LEU A 244 29.98 -2.11 0.67
CA LEU A 244 30.40 -1.03 -0.24
C LEU A 244 30.12 0.35 0.37
N LEU A 245 31.12 1.25 0.32
CA LEU A 245 30.97 2.66 0.66
C LEU A 245 30.35 3.41 -0.53
N ASN A 246 29.13 3.90 -0.35
CA ASN A 246 28.37 4.69 -1.32
C ASN A 246 28.50 6.18 -0.97
N GLY A 247 28.37 7.07 -1.95
CA GLY A 247 28.38 8.53 -1.77
C GLY A 247 29.64 9.23 -2.30
N LYS A 248 29.47 10.33 -3.03
CA LYS A 248 30.52 11.23 -3.53
C LYS A 248 30.79 12.35 -2.50
N GLU A 249 32.00 12.92 -2.48
CA GLU A 249 32.29 14.13 -1.68
C GLU A 249 31.47 15.30 -2.24
N GLN A 250 30.77 16.05 -1.39
CA GLN A 250 30.19 17.32 -1.82
C GLN A 250 31.32 18.32 -2.07
N PRO A 251 31.31 19.05 -3.20
CA PRO A 251 32.14 20.23 -3.35
C PRO A 251 31.79 21.23 -2.23
N LEU A 252 32.80 21.74 -1.53
CA LEU A 252 32.64 22.76 -0.49
C LEU A 252 31.93 23.98 -1.12
N GLU A 253 30.66 24.21 -0.78
CA GLU A 253 30.00 25.46 -1.12
C GLU A 253 30.56 26.56 -0.21
N THR A 254 31.36 27.46 -0.81
CA THR A 254 31.78 28.72 -0.19
C THR A 254 30.54 29.51 0.23
N PRO A 255 30.47 30.02 1.48
CA PRO A 255 29.32 30.80 1.95
C PRO A 255 29.03 31.99 1.03
N LEU A 256 27.82 32.02 0.47
CA LEU A 256 27.28 33.12 -0.32
C LEU A 256 27.29 34.42 0.50
N GLU A 257 28.01 35.41 -0.03
CA GLU A 257 27.94 36.82 0.37
C GLU A 257 26.49 37.33 0.31
N LYS A 258 26.07 38.01 1.38
CA LYS A 258 24.87 38.84 1.36
C LYS A 258 25.13 40.03 0.44
N SER A 259 24.53 40.06 -0.73
CA SER A 259 24.49 41.26 -1.57
C SER A 259 23.24 42.08 -1.23
N ASP A 260 23.49 43.25 -0.65
CA ASP A 260 22.51 44.31 -0.44
C ASP A 260 21.84 44.71 -1.77
N ILE A 261 20.51 44.86 -1.73
CA ILE A 261 19.73 45.40 -2.83
C ILE A 261 19.79 46.92 -2.72
N GLU A 262 20.57 47.56 -3.59
CA GLU A 262 20.42 48.98 -3.88
C GLU A 262 20.30 49.24 -5.39
N SER A 263 19.27 50.01 -5.70
CA SER A 263 18.73 50.33 -7.02
C SER A 263 19.63 51.23 -7.87
N LYS A 264 19.72 50.95 -9.18
CA LYS A 264 19.31 51.85 -10.30
C LYS A 264 19.99 51.48 -11.62
N GLY A 265 19.22 51.66 -12.70
CA GLY A 265 19.74 52.34 -13.89
C GLY A 265 19.95 51.46 -15.12
N GLN A 266 18.93 51.47 -15.99
CA GLN A 266 19.02 51.10 -17.39
C GLN A 266 20.10 51.92 -18.12
N ASN A 267 20.88 51.28 -19.00
CA ASN A 267 21.16 51.81 -20.34
C ASN A 267 21.81 50.75 -21.25
N GLN A 268 21.54 50.91 -22.55
CA GLN A 268 21.60 49.93 -23.63
C GLN A 268 22.95 49.84 -24.37
N ASP A 269 23.22 48.64 -24.90
CA ASP A 269 23.83 48.28 -26.21
C ASP A 269 25.29 48.66 -26.57
N PRO A 270 25.92 48.06 -27.62
CA PRO A 270 25.83 46.69 -28.20
C PRO A 270 27.20 46.08 -28.67
N LYS A 271 27.15 44.84 -29.20
CA LYS A 271 28.18 44.10 -30.03
C LYS A 271 29.27 43.38 -29.22
N GLU A 272 29.67 42.13 -29.51
CA GLU A 272 30.18 41.63 -30.79
C GLU A 272 30.23 40.09 -30.87
N LYS A 273 30.06 39.59 -32.10
CA LYS A 273 30.15 38.21 -32.61
C LYS A 273 31.45 37.47 -32.25
N LYS A 274 31.38 36.13 -32.09
CA LYS A 274 32.13 35.11 -32.87
C LYS A 274 31.80 33.68 -32.41
N ASP A 275 31.06 32.95 -33.23
CA ASP A 275 31.13 31.48 -33.37
C ASP A 275 32.44 31.12 -34.13
N PRO A 276 32.69 29.84 -34.48
CA PRO A 276 32.72 28.61 -33.68
C PRO A 276 34.07 27.90 -33.87
N VAL A 277 34.44 26.94 -33.00
CA VAL A 277 35.42 25.92 -33.39
C VAL A 277 34.93 24.55 -32.96
N SER A 278 34.77 23.72 -33.98
CA SER A 278 34.35 22.35 -34.02
C SER A 278 35.55 21.38 -34.01
N VAL A 279 35.17 20.10 -34.12
CA VAL A 279 35.90 18.96 -34.69
C VAL A 279 36.78 18.16 -33.67
N PRO A 280 36.99 16.82 -33.80
CA PRO A 280 36.00 15.72 -33.66
C PRO A 280 36.63 14.35 -33.18
N ILE A 281 35.88 13.25 -33.38
CA ILE A 281 36.33 11.85 -33.65
C ILE A 281 36.83 11.09 -32.38
N GLU A 282 36.49 9.83 -32.08
CA GLU A 282 36.39 8.66 -32.96
C GLU A 282 35.47 7.56 -32.40
N THR A 283 34.81 6.87 -33.33
CA THR A 283 34.06 5.64 -33.19
C THR A 283 35.01 4.44 -33.24
N ILE A 284 34.78 3.39 -32.46
CA ILE A 284 35.34 2.05 -32.74
C ILE A 284 34.22 1.02 -32.69
N GLU A 285 33.79 0.59 -33.87
CA GLU A 285 33.19 -0.72 -34.11
C GLU A 285 34.29 -1.79 -34.23
N THR A 286 33.91 -3.03 -33.92
CA THR A 286 34.31 -4.34 -34.48
C THR A 286 34.54 -5.35 -33.33
N LYS A 287 34.20 -6.65 -33.42
CA LYS A 287 33.62 -7.50 -34.46
C LYS A 287 33.06 -8.76 -33.79
N GLN A 288 32.17 -9.43 -34.51
CA GLN A 288 31.63 -10.76 -34.27
C GLN A 288 32.71 -11.87 -34.21
N ALA A 289 32.43 -12.95 -33.47
CA ALA A 289 32.85 -14.30 -33.84
C ALA A 289 31.89 -15.35 -33.26
N SER A 290 31.26 -16.09 -34.15
CA SER A 290 30.47 -17.30 -33.94
C SER A 290 31.33 -18.55 -34.12
N THR A 291 31.18 -19.57 -33.26
CA THR A 291 31.50 -20.98 -33.60
C THR A 291 30.66 -21.96 -32.78
N THR A 292 29.69 -22.57 -33.47
CA THR A 292 29.40 -24.02 -33.57
C THR A 292 29.68 -24.98 -32.39
N GLY A 293 28.60 -25.54 -31.84
CA GLY A 293 28.21 -26.96 -31.89
C GLY A 293 29.14 -28.08 -31.37
N SER A 294 28.66 -28.86 -30.39
CA SER A 294 28.82 -30.33 -30.38
C SER A 294 27.86 -31.01 -29.40
N SER A 295 27.59 -32.28 -29.67
CA SER A 295 26.42 -33.09 -29.32
C SER A 295 26.62 -34.03 -28.11
N ARG A 296 25.50 -34.52 -27.56
CA ARG A 296 25.26 -35.77 -26.77
C ARG A 296 25.81 -35.86 -25.34
N ARG A 297 24.94 -36.20 -24.36
CA ARG A 297 24.65 -37.59 -23.90
C ARG A 297 23.69 -37.62 -22.68
N LYS A 298 22.82 -38.66 -22.63
CA LYS A 298 22.04 -39.21 -21.49
C LYS A 298 20.81 -38.38 -21.10
N GLU A 299 19.59 -38.90 -20.97
CA GLU A 299 18.97 -40.24 -20.98
C GLU A 299 17.60 -40.15 -21.66
#